data_AF-A0A928PYD4-F1
#
_entry.id   AF-A0A928PYD4-F1
#
_cell.length_a   1.000
_cell.length_b   1.000
_cell.length_c   1.000
_cell.angle_alpha   90.00
_cell.angle_beta   90.00
_cell.angle_gamma   90.00
#
_symmetry.space_group_name_H-M   'P 1'
#
loop_
_entity.id
_entity.type
_entity.pdbx_description
1 polymer ?
#
loop_
_entity_poly.entity_id
_entity_poly.type
_entity_poly.pdbx_seq_one_letter_code
_entity_poly.pdbx_strand_id
1 'polypeptide(L)'
;MKYIFYDTDESGWAEYDIVGEDYIELMKICIKYSKSVSFRRFRYSISIPKHLEKYRLPLTENIAKSYRYYGELSDLAKAELYYLELSEDVCKWILSTTNSIWGWNHFSKDHLVEDPIFFREDGSVFADSIIHNGEFSIYPRDGEDVSSVVTKDHWHCFNDREHYKVMI
;
A
#
# COMPACT_ATOMS: atom_id res chain seq x y z
N MET A 1 -8.11 10.18 -10.98
CA MET A 1 -7.11 11.02 -10.29
C MET A 1 -6.27 10.11 -9.43
N LYS A 2 -4.96 10.23 -9.53
CA LYS A 2 -3.97 9.38 -8.84
C LYS A 2 -2.91 10.29 -8.23
N TYR A 3 -2.48 9.99 -7.01
CA TYR A 3 -1.33 10.62 -6.38
C TYR A 3 -0.25 9.56 -6.20
N ILE A 4 1.01 9.88 -6.51
CA ILE A 4 2.16 8.99 -6.30
C ILE A 4 3.21 9.75 -5.48
N PHE A 5 3.71 9.11 -4.43
CA PHE A 5 4.89 9.52 -3.71
C PHE A 5 6.06 8.62 -4.12
N TYR A 6 7.20 9.24 -4.44
CA TYR A 6 8.44 8.56 -4.79
C TYR A 6 9.46 8.73 -3.66
N ASP A 7 10.25 7.69 -3.40
CA ASP A 7 11.39 7.74 -2.47
C ASP A 7 12.56 8.58 -2.96
N THR A 8 12.53 9.01 -4.22
CA THR A 8 13.61 9.72 -4.91
C THR A 8 13.06 10.82 -5.81
N ASP A 9 13.89 11.83 -6.11
CA ASP A 9 13.60 12.84 -7.13
C ASP A 9 14.06 12.37 -8.53
N GLU A 10 13.86 13.21 -9.54
CA GLU A 10 14.31 12.95 -10.92
C GLU A 10 15.83 12.74 -11.04
N SER A 11 16.61 13.15 -10.03
CA SER A 11 18.06 12.97 -10.00
C SER A 11 18.47 11.59 -9.47
N GLY A 12 17.59 10.93 -8.69
CA GLY A 12 17.84 9.64 -8.05
C GLY A 12 18.76 9.71 -6.83
N TRP A 13 19.08 10.92 -6.34
CA TRP A 13 20.04 11.12 -5.24
C TRP A 13 19.40 11.54 -3.92
N ALA A 14 18.22 12.17 -3.97
CA ALA A 14 17.49 12.50 -2.77
C ALA A 14 16.76 11.27 -2.24
N GLU A 15 16.78 11.05 -0.92
CA GLU A 15 15.97 10.02 -0.26
C GLU A 15 14.82 10.71 0.49
N TYR A 16 13.60 10.43 0.08
CA TYR A 16 12.36 10.92 0.70
C TYR A 16 11.65 9.80 1.41
N ASP A 17 11.02 10.11 2.53
CA ASP A 17 10.22 9.17 3.30
C ASP A 17 9.05 9.93 3.95
N ILE A 18 7.95 9.23 4.17
CA ILE A 18 6.82 9.70 4.97
C ILE A 18 6.97 9.02 6.33
N VAL A 19 7.35 9.79 7.35
CA VAL A 19 7.70 9.28 8.68
C VAL A 19 6.92 9.93 9.81
N GLY A 20 6.92 9.27 10.98
CA GLY A 20 6.35 9.83 12.22
C GLY A 20 4.85 10.10 12.11
N GLU A 21 4.43 11.32 12.47
CA GLU A 21 3.01 11.70 12.45
C GLU A 21 2.42 11.74 11.03
N ASP A 22 3.22 12.08 10.02
CA ASP A 22 2.76 12.10 8.63
C ASP A 22 2.45 10.69 8.12
N TYR A 23 3.26 9.70 8.54
CA TYR A 23 2.99 8.29 8.28
C TYR A 23 1.72 7.82 8.98
N ILE A 24 1.56 8.18 10.26
CA ILE A 24 0.38 7.82 11.05
C ILE A 24 -0.89 8.41 10.39
N GLU A 25 -0.82 9.65 9.92
CA GLU A 25 -1.91 10.30 9.21
C GLU A 25 -2.24 9.60 7.88
N LEU A 26 -1.23 9.28 7.07
CA LEU A 26 -1.40 8.51 5.83
C LEU A 26 -2.08 7.17 6.08
N MET A 27 -1.60 6.38 7.06
CA MET A 27 -2.20 5.09 7.39
C MET A 27 -3.63 5.22 7.89
N LYS A 28 -3.94 6.25 8.70
CA LYS A 28 -5.32 6.54 9.14
C LYS A 28 -6.23 6.84 7.95
N ILE A 29 -5.76 7.56 6.94
CA ILE A 29 -6.52 7.81 5.70
C ILE A 29 -6.75 6.51 4.93
N CYS A 30 -5.71 5.69 4.73
CA CYS A 30 -5.83 4.39 4.08
C CYS A 30 -6.85 3.50 4.80
N ILE A 31 -6.81 3.46 6.13
CA ILE A 31 -7.77 2.72 6.96
C ILE A 31 -9.19 3.29 6.84
N LYS A 32 -9.34 4.62 6.87
CA LYS A 32 -10.65 5.31 6.82
C LYS A 32 -11.46 4.94 5.58
N TYR A 33 -10.80 4.87 4.42
CA TYR A 33 -11.46 4.65 3.13
C TYR A 33 -11.42 3.19 2.65
N SER A 34 -10.89 2.28 3.46
CA SER A 34 -10.72 0.86 3.10
C SER A 34 -11.47 -0.07 4.05
N LYS A 35 -11.78 -1.27 3.57
CA LYS A 35 -12.37 -2.36 4.38
C LYS A 35 -11.39 -3.50 4.62
N SER A 36 -10.37 -3.61 3.78
CA SER A 36 -9.41 -4.68 3.86
C SER A 36 -8.04 -4.23 3.35
N VAL A 37 -7.02 -5.01 3.69
CA VAL A 37 -5.64 -4.79 3.30
C VAL A 37 -5.02 -6.13 2.90
N SER A 38 -4.19 -6.13 1.87
CA SER A 38 -3.31 -7.25 1.57
C SER A 38 -1.86 -6.87 1.74
N PHE A 39 -1.05 -7.88 2.01
CA PHE A 39 0.39 -7.78 2.02
C PHE A 39 0.99 -8.94 1.24
N ARG A 40 2.21 -8.75 0.75
CA ARG A 40 3.06 -9.83 0.27
C ARG A 40 3.95 -10.35 1.41
N ARG A 41 4.12 -11.66 1.51
CA ARG A 41 4.98 -12.31 2.50
C ARG A 41 6.14 -13.01 1.82
N PHE A 42 7.34 -12.48 1.96
CA PHE A 42 8.53 -13.05 1.34
C PHE A 42 9.13 -14.18 2.21
N ARG A 43 8.89 -15.45 1.85
CA ARG A 43 9.27 -16.70 2.58
C ARG A 43 8.29 -17.14 3.69
N TYR A 44 8.00 -18.44 3.72
CA TYR A 44 7.01 -19.09 4.59
C TYR A 44 7.29 -19.05 6.10
N SER A 45 8.49 -18.66 6.53
CA SER A 45 8.92 -18.64 7.94
C SER A 45 8.39 -17.45 8.75
N ILE A 46 7.43 -16.73 8.20
CA ILE A 46 7.02 -15.41 8.63
C ILE A 46 5.58 -15.43 9.13
N SER A 47 5.33 -14.80 10.29
CA SER A 47 3.99 -14.68 10.84
C SER A 47 3.57 -13.22 10.98
N ILE A 48 2.52 -12.85 10.26
CA ILE A 48 1.52 -11.92 10.81
C ILE A 48 1.14 -12.45 12.19
N PRO A 49 0.98 -11.58 13.21
CA PRO A 49 0.67 -12.03 14.55
C PRO A 49 -0.48 -13.03 14.56
N LYS A 50 -0.28 -14.21 15.17
CA LYS A 50 -1.25 -15.33 15.12
C LYS A 50 -2.67 -14.94 15.52
N HIS A 51 -2.81 -13.99 16.45
CA HIS A 51 -4.13 -13.52 16.89
C HIS A 51 -4.89 -12.74 15.81
N LEU A 52 -4.23 -12.28 14.74
CA LEU A 52 -4.85 -11.61 13.59
C LEU A 52 -5.34 -12.60 12.52
N GLU A 53 -4.97 -13.89 12.58
CA GLU A 53 -5.43 -14.91 11.63
C GLU A 53 -6.96 -15.04 11.58
N LYS A 54 -7.66 -14.69 12.67
CA LYS A 54 -9.13 -14.66 12.72
C LYS A 54 -9.76 -13.65 11.74
N TYR A 55 -8.99 -12.65 11.29
CA TYR A 55 -9.42 -11.62 10.33
C TYR A 55 -9.02 -11.93 8.90
N ARG A 56 -8.45 -13.13 8.65
CA ARG A 56 -8.01 -13.54 7.33
C ARG A 56 -9.21 -13.72 6.40
N LEU A 57 -9.14 -13.04 5.27
CA LEU A 57 -10.12 -13.13 4.19
C LEU A 57 -9.64 -14.12 3.12
N PRO A 58 -10.57 -14.74 2.37
CA PRO A 58 -10.20 -15.56 1.22
C PRO A 58 -9.59 -14.68 0.13
N LEU A 59 -8.45 -15.12 -0.42
CA LEU A 59 -7.83 -14.44 -1.56
C LEU A 59 -8.72 -14.62 -2.79
N THR A 60 -9.09 -13.52 -3.45
CA THR A 60 -9.80 -13.55 -4.72
C THR A 60 -8.86 -13.21 -5.87
N GLU A 61 -9.22 -13.59 -7.09
CA GLU A 61 -8.40 -13.32 -8.27
C GLU A 61 -8.20 -11.81 -8.50
N ASN A 62 -9.17 -10.97 -8.12
CA ASN A 62 -9.07 -9.51 -8.23
C ASN A 62 -8.00 -8.94 -7.28
N ILE A 63 -7.92 -9.47 -6.05
CA ILE A 63 -6.89 -9.08 -5.08
C ILE A 63 -5.52 -9.51 -5.59
N ALA A 64 -5.38 -10.76 -6.06
CA ALA A 64 -4.14 -11.24 -6.65
C ALA A 64 -3.68 -10.41 -7.86
N LYS A 65 -4.62 -10.01 -8.73
CA LYS A 65 -4.36 -9.14 -9.89
C LYS A 65 -3.91 -7.72 -9.51
N SER A 66 -4.16 -7.27 -8.28
CA SER A 66 -3.69 -5.95 -7.84
C SER A 66 -2.17 -5.90 -7.69
N TYR A 67 -1.52 -7.06 -7.58
CA TYR A 67 -0.06 -7.23 -7.62
C TYR A 67 0.50 -7.40 -9.04
N ARG A 68 -0.24 -7.03 -10.10
CA ARG A 68 0.14 -7.20 -11.52
C ARG A 68 1.49 -6.62 -11.92
N TYR A 69 2.07 -5.70 -11.15
CA TYR A 69 3.43 -5.20 -11.41
C TYR A 69 4.46 -6.36 -11.39
N TYR A 70 4.19 -7.41 -10.61
CA TYR A 70 4.97 -8.64 -10.59
C TYR A 70 4.64 -9.62 -11.74
N GLY A 71 3.83 -9.20 -12.71
CA GLY A 71 3.34 -10.04 -13.80
C GLY A 71 2.22 -11.00 -13.38
N GLU A 72 1.99 -12.04 -14.18
CA GLU A 72 1.10 -13.12 -13.78
C GLU A 72 1.70 -13.87 -12.60
N LEU A 73 1.07 -13.74 -11.43
CA LEU A 73 1.51 -14.44 -10.23
C LEU A 73 1.27 -15.94 -10.40
N SER A 74 2.33 -16.73 -10.22
CA SER A 74 2.21 -18.17 -10.03
C SER A 74 1.38 -18.49 -8.78
N ASP A 75 0.83 -19.71 -8.70
CA ASP A 75 0.10 -20.15 -7.50
C ASP A 75 0.96 -20.07 -6.22
N LEU A 76 2.27 -20.28 -6.35
CA LEU A 76 3.23 -20.10 -5.26
C LEU A 76 3.29 -18.64 -4.79
N ALA A 77 3.34 -17.70 -5.71
CA ALA A 77 3.35 -16.27 -5.40
C ALA A 77 1.98 -15.81 -4.85
N LYS A 78 0.87 -16.38 -5.33
CA LYS A 78 -0.46 -16.15 -4.73
C LYS A 78 -0.52 -16.66 -3.29
N ALA A 79 0.13 -17.77 -2.97
CA ALA A 79 0.22 -18.30 -1.61
C ALA A 79 1.07 -17.43 -0.65
N GLU A 80 1.87 -16.51 -1.19
CA GLU A 80 2.60 -15.48 -0.44
C GLU A 80 1.75 -14.24 -0.15
N LEU A 81 0.55 -14.12 -0.73
CA LEU A 81 -0.35 -13.02 -0.43
C LEU A 81 -1.15 -13.30 0.83
N TYR A 82 -1.26 -12.29 1.66
CA TYR A 82 -2.00 -12.36 2.90
C TYR A 82 -3.03 -11.23 2.95
N TYR A 83 -4.31 -11.59 3.04
CA TYR A 83 -5.43 -10.67 2.90
C TYR A 83 -6.26 -10.63 4.19
N LEU A 84 -6.46 -9.43 4.73
CA LEU A 84 -7.03 -9.18 6.05
C LEU A 84 -8.19 -8.19 5.98
N GLU A 85 -9.23 -8.43 6.76
CA GLU A 85 -10.21 -7.41 7.11
C GLU A 85 -9.59 -6.35 8.02
N LEU A 86 -9.88 -5.07 7.79
CA LEU A 86 -9.43 -3.96 8.64
C LEU A 86 -10.28 -3.86 9.91
N SER A 87 -10.02 -4.77 10.85
CA SER A 87 -10.55 -4.69 12.21
C SER A 87 -9.75 -3.72 13.09
N GLU A 88 -10.25 -3.41 14.28
CA GLU A 88 -9.52 -2.57 15.25
C GLU A 88 -8.13 -3.14 15.59
N ASP A 89 -8.02 -4.46 15.78
CA ASP A 89 -6.75 -5.14 16.08
C ASP A 89 -5.77 -5.02 14.89
N VAL A 90 -6.26 -5.19 13.66
CA VAL A 90 -5.43 -5.06 12.45
C VAL A 90 -4.98 -3.61 12.26
N CYS A 91 -5.86 -2.63 12.48
CA CYS A 91 -5.51 -1.21 12.40
C CYS A 91 -4.43 -0.84 13.43
N LYS A 92 -4.56 -1.29 14.68
CA LYS A 92 -3.54 -1.08 15.72
C LYS A 92 -2.21 -1.70 15.32
N TRP A 93 -2.23 -2.92 14.78
CA TRP A 93 -1.01 -3.58 14.31
C TRP A 93 -0.32 -2.78 13.21
N ILE A 94 -1.04 -2.35 12.16
CA ILE A 94 -0.51 -1.52 11.07
C ILE A 94 0.17 -0.25 11.62
N LEU A 95 -0.52 0.46 12.51
CA LEU A 95 -0.03 1.71 13.10
C LEU A 95 1.15 1.52 14.06
N SER A 96 1.35 0.31 14.59
CA SER A 96 2.44 -0.02 15.52
C SER A 96 3.65 -0.70 14.86
N THR A 97 3.51 -1.19 13.62
CA THR A 97 4.52 -2.03 12.96
C THR A 97 5.73 -1.21 12.52
N THR A 98 5.48 -0.02 11.98
CA THR A 98 6.53 0.90 11.52
C THR A 98 6.05 2.33 11.69
N ASN A 99 6.97 3.28 11.59
CA ASN A 99 6.72 4.72 11.57
C ASN A 99 7.23 5.37 10.28
N SER A 100 7.42 4.59 9.21
CA SER A 100 7.96 4.98 7.90
C SER A 100 7.19 4.23 6.81
N ILE A 101 6.91 4.88 5.69
CA ILE A 101 6.23 4.25 4.56
C ILE A 101 7.10 3.17 3.90
N TRP A 102 8.42 3.33 3.95
CA TRP A 102 9.39 2.35 3.46
C TRP A 102 9.76 1.29 4.50
N GLY A 103 9.33 1.44 5.76
CA GLY A 103 9.54 0.44 6.80
C GLY A 103 8.73 -0.85 6.61
N TRP A 104 7.88 -0.91 5.58
CA TRP A 104 7.25 -2.14 5.10
C TRP A 104 8.18 -2.99 4.22
N ASN A 105 9.44 -2.60 4.06
CA ASN A 105 10.44 -3.39 3.35
C ASN A 105 10.98 -4.52 4.26
N HIS A 106 11.00 -5.75 3.75
CA HIS A 106 11.46 -6.96 4.45
C HIS A 106 12.95 -6.91 4.84
N PHE A 107 13.74 -6.01 4.24
CA PHE A 107 15.14 -5.79 4.62
C PHE A 107 15.31 -4.84 5.80
N SER A 108 14.27 -4.09 6.19
CA SER A 108 14.42 -2.88 7.04
C SER A 108 14.27 -3.09 8.55
N LYS A 109 13.81 -4.25 9.02
CA LYS A 109 13.73 -4.72 10.42
C LYS A 109 13.11 -6.12 10.42
N ASP A 110 12.98 -6.78 11.58
CA ASP A 110 12.29 -8.07 11.77
C ASP A 110 10.77 -8.04 11.43
N HIS A 111 10.34 -7.21 10.47
CA HIS A 111 8.98 -7.09 9.96
C HIS A 111 8.93 -7.62 8.53
N LEU A 112 7.94 -8.46 8.32
CA LEU A 112 8.09 -9.63 7.47
C LEU A 112 7.01 -9.68 6.36
N VAL A 113 6.31 -8.57 6.17
CA VAL A 113 5.33 -8.41 5.11
C VAL A 113 5.60 -7.08 4.40
N GLU A 114 5.31 -7.05 3.12
CA GLU A 114 5.61 -5.93 2.23
C GLU A 114 4.41 -5.57 1.37
N ASP A 115 4.57 -4.47 0.65
CA ASP A 115 3.65 -4.01 -0.37
C ASP A 115 2.18 -4.02 0.11
N PRO A 116 1.86 -3.25 1.18
CA PRO A 116 0.47 -3.07 1.60
C PRO A 116 -0.38 -2.53 0.44
N ILE A 117 -1.50 -3.19 0.17
CA ILE A 117 -2.54 -2.70 -0.72
C ILE A 117 -3.85 -2.60 0.06
N PHE A 118 -4.44 -1.42 0.07
CA PHE A 118 -5.67 -1.10 0.79
C PHE A 118 -6.86 -1.09 -0.17
N PHE A 119 -7.89 -1.87 0.15
CA PHE A 119 -9.05 -2.06 -0.71
C PHE A 119 -10.31 -1.50 -0.07
N ARG A 120 -11.13 -0.86 -0.90
CA ARG A 120 -12.50 -0.46 -0.55
C ARG A 120 -13.42 -1.66 -0.40
N GLU A 121 -14.63 -1.41 0.08
CA GLU A 121 -15.69 -2.42 0.22
C GLU A 121 -16.04 -3.13 -1.09
N ASP A 122 -15.98 -2.42 -2.22
CA ASP A 122 -16.22 -2.97 -3.55
C ASP A 122 -15.02 -3.73 -4.15
N GLY A 123 -13.92 -3.85 -3.40
CA GLY A 123 -12.68 -4.51 -3.82
C GLY A 123 -11.79 -3.65 -4.72
N SER A 124 -12.13 -2.39 -4.99
CA SER A 124 -11.23 -1.46 -5.69
C SER A 124 -10.10 -0.99 -4.79
N VAL A 125 -8.94 -0.71 -5.38
CA VAL A 125 -7.76 -0.21 -4.65
C VAL A 125 -7.95 1.26 -4.26
N PHE A 126 -7.83 1.56 -2.98
CA PHE A 126 -7.72 2.92 -2.47
C PHE A 126 -6.26 3.40 -2.48
N ALA A 127 -5.34 2.54 -2.00
CA ALA A 127 -3.91 2.82 -2.00
C ALA A 127 -3.12 1.54 -2.22
N ASP A 128 -1.97 1.64 -2.87
CA ASP A 128 -1.02 0.55 -3.05
C ASP A 128 0.42 1.05 -2.89
N SER A 129 1.33 0.12 -2.68
CA SER A 129 2.76 0.41 -2.62
C SER A 129 3.54 -0.66 -3.35
N ILE A 130 4.61 -0.22 -4.02
CA ILE A 130 5.66 -1.09 -4.55
C ILE A 130 6.93 -0.64 -3.81
N ILE A 131 7.12 -1.16 -2.60
CA ILE A 131 8.12 -0.64 -1.66
C ILE A 131 9.54 -0.77 -2.23
N HIS A 132 9.81 -1.82 -3.01
CA HIS A 132 11.09 -2.00 -3.70
C HIS A 132 11.37 -1.01 -4.83
N ASN A 133 10.33 -0.38 -5.36
CA ASN A 133 10.47 0.68 -6.35
C ASN A 133 10.45 2.07 -5.72
N GLY A 134 10.27 2.17 -4.39
CA GLY A 134 10.08 3.47 -3.75
C GLY A 134 8.77 4.14 -4.13
N GLU A 135 7.72 3.38 -4.45
CA GLU A 135 6.45 3.93 -4.93
C GLU A 135 5.32 3.68 -3.92
N PHE A 136 4.56 4.74 -3.62
CA PHE A 136 3.29 4.64 -2.92
C PHE A 136 2.22 5.45 -3.65
N SER A 137 1.09 4.83 -4.01
CA SER A 137 0.00 5.49 -4.74
C SER A 137 -1.29 5.56 -3.92
N ILE A 138 -2.05 6.64 -4.13
CA ILE A 138 -3.42 6.81 -3.63
C ILE A 138 -4.34 7.16 -4.81
N TYR A 139 -5.53 6.55 -4.82
CA TYR A 139 -6.51 6.64 -5.90
C TYR A 139 -7.85 7.18 -5.40
N PRO A 140 -7.93 8.43 -4.88
CA PRO A 140 -9.15 8.93 -4.27
C PRO A 140 -10.31 9.02 -5.27
N ARG A 141 -11.51 8.70 -4.81
CA ARG A 141 -12.79 8.92 -5.50
C ARG A 141 -13.44 10.22 -5.06
N ASP A 142 -14.47 10.63 -5.80
CA ASP A 142 -15.30 11.77 -5.42
C ASP A 142 -15.82 11.60 -3.97
N GLY A 143 -15.55 12.59 -3.12
CA GLY A 143 -15.91 12.57 -1.70
C GLY A 143 -14.86 11.97 -0.75
N GLU A 144 -13.77 11.39 -1.26
CA GLU A 144 -12.64 10.92 -0.45
C GLU A 144 -11.59 12.02 -0.31
N ASP A 145 -11.61 12.74 0.80
CA ASP A 145 -10.64 13.78 1.10
C ASP A 145 -9.31 13.17 1.57
N VAL A 146 -8.24 13.47 0.82
CA VAL A 146 -6.85 13.08 1.08
C VAL A 146 -5.91 14.29 1.18
N SER A 147 -6.47 15.51 1.19
CA SER A 147 -5.71 16.76 1.13
C SER A 147 -4.71 16.92 2.26
N SER A 148 -5.00 16.37 3.44
CA SER A 148 -4.10 16.47 4.59
C SER A 148 -2.81 15.66 4.44
N VAL A 149 -2.72 14.78 3.45
CA VAL A 149 -1.51 14.01 3.13
C VAL A 149 -0.89 14.46 1.81
N VAL A 150 -1.68 14.59 0.74
CA VAL A 150 -1.15 14.82 -0.62
C VAL A 150 -0.73 16.27 -0.91
N THR A 151 -1.01 17.19 0.02
CA THR A 151 -0.52 18.59 -0.07
C THR A 151 0.86 18.77 0.56
N LYS A 152 1.38 17.74 1.22
CA LYS A 152 2.75 17.70 1.74
C LYS A 152 3.73 17.37 0.59
N ASP A 153 5.02 17.58 0.83
CA ASP A 153 6.04 17.53 -0.21
C ASP A 153 6.11 16.16 -0.94
N HIS A 154 6.55 16.18 -2.20
CA HIS A 154 6.87 15.02 -3.07
C HIS A 154 5.70 14.13 -3.56
N TRP A 155 4.46 14.58 -3.43
CA TRP A 155 3.33 13.95 -4.11
C TRP A 155 3.15 14.47 -5.54
N HIS A 156 3.08 13.55 -6.50
CA HIS A 156 2.81 13.82 -7.90
C HIS A 156 1.35 13.50 -8.22
N CYS A 157 0.60 14.49 -8.74
CA CYS A 157 -0.79 14.31 -9.13
C CYS A 157 -0.90 13.97 -10.62
N PHE A 158 -1.61 12.89 -10.93
CA PHE A 158 -1.93 12.44 -12.27
C PHE A 158 -3.44 12.50 -12.45
N ASN A 159 -3.87 13.37 -13.38
CA ASN A 159 -5.26 13.40 -13.84
C ASN A 159 -5.37 12.54 -15.10
N ASP A 160 -6.24 11.53 -15.07
CA ASP A 160 -6.55 10.65 -16.21
C ASP A 160 -7.12 11.41 -17.43
N ARG A 161 -7.36 12.72 -17.30
CA ARG A 161 -7.77 13.60 -18.40
C ARG A 161 -6.62 14.06 -19.31
N GLU A 162 -5.36 13.82 -18.97
CA GLU A 162 -4.22 14.27 -19.80
C GLU A 162 -3.38 13.15 -20.44
N HIS A 163 -3.69 11.87 -20.21
CA HIS A 163 -2.90 10.75 -20.74
C HIS A 163 -3.28 10.27 -22.17
N TYR A 164 -3.99 11.08 -22.95
CA TYR A 164 -4.18 10.89 -24.40
C TYR A 164 -3.63 12.06 -25.24
N LYS A 165 -2.47 12.62 -24.87
CA LYS A 165 -1.58 13.24 -25.87
C LYS A 165 -0.44 12.30 -26.16
N VAL A 166 -0.77 11.23 -26.89
CA VAL A 166 0.18 10.42 -27.62
C VAL A 166 0.68 11.26 -28.81
N MET A 167 2.00 11.42 -28.86
CA MET A 167 2.88 11.61 -30.02
C MET A 167 2.51 12.63 -31.09
N ILE A 168 3.42 13.59 -31.30
CA ILE A 168 3.94 13.91 -32.64
C ILE A 168 5.46 13.82 -32.55
#